data_AF-A0A420M6M6-F1
#
_entry.id   AF-A0A420M6M6-F1
#
_cell.length_a   1.000
_cell.length_b   1.000
_cell.length_c   1.000
_cell.angle_alpha   90.00
_cell.angle_beta   90.00
_cell.angle_gamma   90.00
#
_symmetry.space_group_name_H-M   'P 1'
#
loop_
_entity.id
_entity.type
_entity.pdbx_description
1 polymer ?
#
loop_
_entity_poly.entity_id
_entity_poly.type
_entity_poly.pdbx_seq_one_letter_code
_entity_poly.pdbx_strand_id
1 'polypeptide(L)'
;MHGYSSSEESDDPRRPRAQASNNNDQKKKKKKKLPPQKSINRIWKKFSKRKFHKALAVLPFDPVQPPATYHSNELLSAGYERAVEECRRKVEKIIKECKRVNMRYRDPGWDLDWDLKYEKGHCLNNLGSQKFELNRTTLLSSKAAVPKAVKRVHEIFENPTFMREVSGGDVKQGCLGDCWIMAGLTALANVPGGLQRICVAHDTKIGIYGFVFYRDGEWIYSIIDDKLYLKSPLWDSPSMQRDLLQQIDREDNENVYRKTYQTGSKALFFAQCRD
;
A
#
# COMPACT_ATOMS: atom_id res chain seq x y z
N MET A 1 8.27 22.57 -68.93
CA MET A 1 8.57 23.60 -69.97
C MET A 1 7.35 24.49 -70.12
N HIS A 2 7.52 25.74 -70.57
CA HIS A 2 6.67 26.96 -70.38
C HIS A 2 7.03 27.70 -69.07
N GLY A 3 7.35 29.01 -69.01
CA GLY A 3 7.49 30.08 -70.00
C GLY A 3 6.98 31.43 -69.43
N TYR A 4 7.89 32.38 -69.19
CA TYR A 4 7.77 33.85 -69.01
C TYR A 4 6.77 34.51 -68.02
N SER A 5 7.26 35.46 -67.19
CA SER A 5 6.84 36.88 -67.28
C SER A 5 7.78 37.83 -66.51
N SER A 6 8.08 38.94 -67.18
CA SER A 6 8.87 40.12 -66.78
C SER A 6 7.95 41.26 -66.32
N SER A 7 8.47 42.23 -65.54
CA SER A 7 8.15 43.68 -65.60
C SER A 7 8.85 44.38 -64.42
N GLU A 8 9.97 45.08 -64.61
CA GLU A 8 10.13 46.45 -65.15
C GLU A 8 9.99 47.56 -64.08
N GLU A 9 10.97 48.47 -64.12
CA GLU A 9 11.09 49.69 -63.32
C GLU A 9 9.99 50.70 -63.67
N SER A 10 9.59 51.52 -62.69
CA SER A 10 9.05 52.85 -63.00
C SER A 10 9.53 53.88 -61.97
N ASP A 11 10.38 54.79 -62.43
CA ASP A 11 10.69 56.07 -61.80
C ASP A 11 9.45 56.97 -61.82
N ASP A 12 8.94 57.36 -60.64
CA ASP A 12 8.03 58.50 -60.50
C ASP A 12 8.73 59.64 -59.72
N PRO A 13 9.07 60.76 -60.39
CA PRO A 13 9.84 61.85 -59.81
C PRO A 13 9.00 62.87 -59.00
N ARG A 14 7.79 62.53 -58.55
CA ARG A 14 6.86 63.51 -57.95
C ARG A 14 6.35 63.19 -56.54
N ARG A 15 7.21 62.74 -55.60
CA ARG A 15 6.86 62.85 -54.17
C ARG A 15 8.00 63.33 -53.27
N PRO A 16 7.86 64.53 -52.66
CA PRO A 16 8.92 65.15 -51.88
C PRO A 16 9.17 64.44 -50.54
N ARG A 17 10.46 64.38 -50.20
CA ARG A 17 11.05 63.87 -48.97
C ARG A 17 10.72 64.83 -47.81
N ALA A 18 10.00 64.36 -46.80
CA ALA A 18 9.82 65.10 -45.54
C ALA A 18 10.56 64.38 -44.41
N GLN A 19 11.53 65.10 -43.82
CA GLN A 19 12.20 64.72 -42.58
C GLN A 19 11.32 65.06 -41.36
N ALA A 20 11.28 64.09 -40.45
CA ALA A 20 11.16 64.16 -38.99
C ALA A 20 10.28 65.24 -38.32
N SER A 21 9.28 64.78 -37.57
CA SER A 21 9.03 65.30 -36.23
C SER A 21 8.55 64.19 -35.29
N ASN A 22 9.18 64.16 -34.12
CA ASN A 22 9.05 63.19 -33.04
C ASN A 22 7.64 63.15 -32.46
N ASN A 23 7.14 61.96 -32.14
CA ASN A 23 6.28 61.78 -30.96
C ASN A 23 6.65 60.51 -30.20
N ASN A 24 6.99 60.75 -28.92
CA ASN A 24 7.36 59.77 -27.92
C ASN A 24 6.14 58.90 -27.55
N ASP A 25 6.07 57.70 -28.11
CA ASP A 25 5.34 56.60 -27.49
C ASP A 25 6.35 55.62 -26.87
N GLN A 26 6.49 55.68 -25.54
CA GLN A 26 7.25 54.68 -24.78
C GLN A 26 6.53 53.31 -24.84
N LYS A 27 6.65 52.62 -25.97
CA LYS A 27 6.30 51.20 -26.10
C LYS A 27 7.32 50.38 -25.32
N LYS A 28 6.87 49.74 -24.24
CA LYS A 28 7.61 48.71 -23.49
C LYS A 28 8.30 47.76 -24.48
N LYS A 29 9.62 47.82 -24.59
CA LYS A 29 10.41 46.92 -25.46
C LYS A 29 10.15 45.47 -25.03
N LYS A 30 9.36 44.73 -25.82
CA LYS A 30 9.19 43.27 -25.65
C LYS A 30 10.58 42.64 -25.73
N LYS A 31 11.06 42.06 -24.62
CA LYS A 31 12.34 41.35 -24.58
C LYS A 31 12.30 40.21 -25.61
N LYS A 32 13.21 40.23 -26.59
CA LYS A 32 13.32 39.17 -27.61
C LYS A 32 13.47 37.83 -26.89
N LYS A 33 12.54 36.89 -27.13
CA LYS A 33 12.60 35.54 -26.56
C LYS A 33 13.85 34.86 -27.14
N LEU A 34 14.81 34.53 -26.28
CA LEU A 34 15.98 33.75 -26.67
C LEU A 34 15.53 32.33 -27.05
N PRO A 35 16.23 31.66 -27.99
CA PRO A 35 16.00 30.25 -28.29
C PRO A 35 15.98 29.41 -27.00
N PRO A 36 15.09 28.41 -26.89
CA PRO A 36 14.86 27.65 -25.66
C PRO A 36 16.16 27.07 -25.09
N GLN A 37 17.05 26.56 -25.96
CA GLN A 37 18.34 26.02 -25.54
C GLN A 37 19.26 27.07 -24.90
N LYS A 38 19.27 28.31 -25.39
CA LYS A 38 20.08 29.39 -24.79
C LYS A 38 19.55 29.80 -23.42
N SER A 39 18.24 29.75 -23.22
CA SER A 39 17.60 30.00 -21.93
C SER A 39 17.96 28.91 -20.92
N ILE A 40 17.86 27.64 -21.32
CA ILE A 40 18.25 26.47 -20.53
C ILE A 40 19.73 26.56 -20.15
N ASN A 41 20.63 26.76 -21.12
CA ASN A 41 22.07 26.85 -20.87
C ASN A 41 22.44 28.00 -19.92
N ARG A 42 21.72 29.14 -20.00
CA ARG A 42 21.92 30.26 -19.09
C ARG A 42 21.49 29.92 -17.66
N ILE A 43 20.42 29.15 -17.49
CA ILE A 43 19.96 28.67 -16.17
C ILE A 43 21.00 27.71 -15.61
N TRP A 44 21.42 26.69 -16.36
CA TRP A 44 22.40 25.71 -15.91
C TRP A 44 23.77 26.32 -15.58
N LYS A 45 24.20 27.36 -16.30
CA LYS A 45 25.41 28.13 -15.94
C LYS A 45 25.34 28.79 -14.56
N LYS A 46 24.15 29.12 -14.05
CA LYS A 46 24.00 29.64 -12.68
C LYS A 46 24.16 28.56 -11.61
N PHE A 47 23.78 27.32 -11.93
CA PHE A 47 23.83 26.20 -11.00
C PHE A 47 25.13 25.38 -11.10
N SER A 48 25.87 25.51 -12.19
CA SER A 48 27.16 24.84 -12.39
C SER A 48 28.30 25.70 -11.83
N LYS A 49 28.80 25.35 -10.64
CA LYS A 49 30.07 25.88 -10.13
C LYS A 49 31.23 25.07 -10.73
N ARG A 50 32.26 25.75 -11.25
CA ARG A 50 33.45 25.10 -11.85
C ARG A 50 34.35 24.38 -10.83
N LYS A 51 34.31 24.79 -9.56
CA LYS A 51 34.96 24.08 -8.46
C LYS A 51 33.88 23.40 -7.61
N PHE A 52 33.80 22.08 -7.75
CA PHE A 52 32.99 21.24 -6.88
C PHE A 52 33.69 21.12 -5.54
N HIS A 53 33.01 21.54 -4.48
CA HIS A 53 33.44 21.27 -3.11
C HIS A 53 32.78 19.94 -2.75
N LYS A 54 33.46 19.08 -1.97
CA LYS A 54 32.87 17.81 -1.53
C LYS A 54 31.58 18.14 -0.78
N ALA A 55 30.43 17.74 -1.32
CA ALA A 55 29.14 17.99 -0.67
C ALA A 55 29.11 17.16 0.61
N LEU A 56 29.23 17.80 1.77
CA LEU A 56 29.22 17.12 3.07
C LEU A 56 27.79 16.82 3.54
N ALA A 57 26.78 17.55 3.06
CA ALA A 57 25.37 17.27 3.29
C ALA A 57 24.52 17.89 2.17
N VAL A 58 23.59 17.11 1.60
CA VAL A 58 22.65 17.56 0.55
C VAL A 58 21.24 17.82 1.13
N LEU A 59 20.96 17.36 2.35
CA LEU A 59 19.67 17.55 3.02
C LEU A 59 19.88 18.01 4.48
N PRO A 60 18.99 18.87 5.03
CA PRO A 60 19.10 19.42 6.39
C PRO A 60 18.58 18.47 7.49
N PHE A 61 18.53 17.16 7.25
CA PHE A 61 18.12 16.19 8.26
C PHE A 61 19.36 15.48 8.80
N ASP A 62 19.43 15.34 10.12
CA ASP A 62 20.34 14.38 10.75
C ASP A 62 20.24 13.06 10.01
N PRO A 63 21.35 12.46 9.57
CA PRO A 63 21.28 11.15 8.93
C PRO A 63 20.72 10.20 9.97
N VAL A 64 19.45 9.80 9.78
CA VAL A 64 18.94 8.58 10.38
C VAL A 64 19.99 7.54 10.04
N GLN A 65 20.71 7.06 11.04
CA GLN A 65 21.76 6.08 10.82
C GLN A 65 21.10 4.92 10.07
N PRO A 66 21.63 4.51 8.91
CA PRO A 66 21.12 3.33 8.25
C PRO A 66 21.14 2.19 9.27
N PRO A 67 20.13 1.30 9.27
CA PRO A 67 20.13 0.15 10.16
C PRO A 67 21.48 -0.57 10.04
N ALA A 68 22.00 -1.07 11.17
CA ALA A 68 23.35 -1.65 11.28
C ALA A 68 23.63 -2.80 10.30
N THR A 69 22.58 -3.30 9.63
CA THR A 69 22.58 -4.32 8.57
C THR A 69 22.66 -3.75 7.16
N TYR A 70 23.20 -2.55 6.96
CA TYR A 70 23.37 -1.98 5.61
C TYR A 70 24.39 -2.80 4.80
N HIS A 71 23.88 -3.79 4.07
CA HIS A 71 24.68 -4.67 3.19
C HIS A 71 25.01 -3.92 1.90
N SER A 72 25.99 -3.01 1.97
CA SER A 72 26.42 -2.24 0.80
C SER A 72 26.95 -3.16 -0.30
N ASN A 73 26.44 -3.01 -1.52
CA ASN A 73 26.86 -3.71 -2.76
C ASN A 73 26.43 -5.17 -2.90
N GLU A 74 25.41 -5.62 -2.18
CA GLU A 74 24.81 -6.92 -2.45
C GLU A 74 23.97 -6.93 -3.74
N LEU A 75 24.05 -8.03 -4.52
CA LEU A 75 23.15 -8.26 -5.64
C LEU A 75 21.71 -8.46 -5.15
N LEU A 76 20.75 -7.79 -5.78
CA LEU A 76 19.33 -7.86 -5.42
C LEU A 76 18.81 -9.30 -5.31
N SER A 77 19.26 -10.19 -6.20
CA SER A 77 18.89 -11.61 -6.18
C SER A 77 19.47 -12.36 -4.97
N ALA A 78 20.73 -12.10 -4.62
CA ALA A 78 21.37 -12.71 -3.46
C ALA A 78 20.68 -12.28 -2.15
N GLY A 79 20.33 -11.00 -2.04
CA GLY A 79 19.60 -10.49 -0.87
C GLY A 79 18.21 -11.12 -0.73
N TYR A 80 17.52 -11.31 -1.87
CA TYR A 80 16.23 -11.99 -1.89
C TYR A 80 16.36 -13.45 -1.44
N GLU A 81 17.29 -14.21 -2.02
CA GLU A 81 17.52 -15.62 -1.69
C GLU A 81 17.86 -15.81 -0.22
N ARG A 82 18.69 -14.93 0.36
CA ARG A 82 18.99 -14.94 1.79
C ARG A 82 17.74 -14.73 2.64
N ALA A 83 16.96 -13.68 2.36
CA ALA A 83 15.76 -13.38 3.13
C ALA A 83 14.72 -14.51 3.05
N VAL A 84 14.60 -15.14 1.87
CA VAL A 84 13.76 -16.32 1.63
C VAL A 84 14.22 -17.49 2.49
N GLU A 85 15.51 -17.81 2.48
CA GLU A 85 16.09 -18.93 3.22
C GLU A 85 15.95 -18.74 4.73
N GLU A 86 16.24 -17.53 5.24
CA GLU A 86 16.05 -17.19 6.65
C GLU A 86 14.59 -17.31 7.08
N CYS A 87 13.67 -16.83 6.25
CA CYS A 87 12.23 -16.92 6.51
C CYS A 87 11.79 -18.39 6.55
N ARG A 88 12.14 -19.20 5.55
CA ARG A 88 11.82 -20.64 5.48
C ARG A 88 12.35 -21.38 6.69
N ARG A 89 13.63 -21.21 7.01
CA ARG A 89 14.27 -21.85 8.16
C ARG A 89 13.57 -21.49 9.48
N LYS A 90 13.17 -20.22 9.66
CA LYS A 90 12.44 -19.78 10.85
C LYS A 90 11.03 -20.37 10.89
N VAL A 91 10.27 -20.31 9.79
CA VAL A 91 8.92 -20.86 9.70
C VAL A 91 8.93 -22.36 9.97
N GLU A 92 9.85 -23.12 9.38
CA GLU A 92 9.97 -24.57 9.63
C GLU A 92 10.29 -24.89 11.09
N LYS A 93 11.19 -24.11 11.72
CA LYS A 93 11.50 -24.27 13.14
C LYS A 93 10.24 -24.05 14.00
N ILE A 94 9.48 -23.01 13.71
CA ILE A 94 8.23 -22.71 14.42
C ILE A 94 7.19 -23.81 14.19
N ILE A 95 7.04 -24.30 12.95
CA ILE A 95 6.12 -25.39 12.63
C ILE A 95 6.45 -26.66 13.42
N LYS A 96 7.73 -27.03 13.50
CA LYS A 96 8.17 -28.20 14.29
C LYS A 96 7.81 -28.03 15.77
N GLU A 97 8.05 -26.85 16.32
CA GLU A 97 7.72 -26.54 17.71
C GLU A 97 6.20 -26.57 17.95
N CYS A 98 5.42 -25.89 17.12
CA CYS A 98 3.95 -25.90 17.17
C CYS A 98 3.36 -27.32 17.09
N LYS A 99 3.90 -28.17 16.21
CA LYS A 99 3.52 -29.58 16.10
C LYS A 99 3.88 -30.36 17.35
N ARG A 100 5.05 -30.10 17.95
CA ARG A 100 5.50 -30.71 19.20
C ARG A 100 4.59 -30.38 20.39
N VAL A 101 4.12 -29.13 20.48
CA VAL A 101 3.23 -28.67 21.56
C VAL A 101 1.73 -28.83 21.25
N ASN A 102 1.38 -29.34 20.06
CA ASN A 102 0.00 -29.43 19.57
C ASN A 102 -0.76 -28.09 19.62
N MET A 103 -0.11 -26.99 19.24
CA MET A 103 -0.70 -25.65 19.20
C MET A 103 -0.53 -25.03 17.82
N ARG A 104 -1.48 -24.17 17.46
CA ARG A 104 -1.37 -23.29 16.28
C ARG A 104 -0.43 -22.12 16.58
N TYR A 105 0.21 -21.58 15.55
CA TYR A 105 1.07 -20.41 15.69
C TYR A 105 0.25 -19.19 16.13
N ARG A 106 0.83 -18.36 17.01
CA ARG A 106 0.33 -17.05 17.42
C ARG A 106 1.51 -16.10 17.29
N ASP A 107 1.33 -14.99 16.60
CA ASP A 107 2.38 -13.99 16.45
C ASP A 107 2.59 -13.25 17.78
N PRO A 108 3.76 -13.39 18.44
CA PRO A 108 4.01 -12.72 19.71
C PRO A 108 4.14 -11.19 19.58
N GLY A 109 4.51 -10.68 18.40
CA GLY A 109 4.67 -9.26 18.12
C GLY A 109 3.42 -8.59 17.54
N TRP A 110 2.41 -9.39 17.15
CA TRP A 110 1.19 -8.92 16.49
C TRP A 110 -0.04 -9.73 16.91
N ASP A 111 -0.32 -9.78 18.22
CA ASP A 111 -1.45 -10.53 18.76
C ASP A 111 -2.77 -9.74 18.69
N LEU A 112 -3.55 -9.99 17.63
CA LEU A 112 -4.86 -9.37 17.42
C LEU A 112 -5.88 -9.67 18.52
N ASP A 113 -5.87 -10.89 19.09
CA ASP A 113 -6.85 -11.27 20.12
C ASP A 113 -6.62 -10.41 21.37
N TRP A 114 -5.36 -10.31 21.78
CA TRP A 114 -4.97 -9.58 22.99
C TRP A 114 -5.13 -8.07 22.78
N ASP A 115 -4.70 -7.54 21.64
CA ASP A 115 -4.81 -6.13 21.31
C ASP A 115 -6.28 -5.64 21.33
N LEU A 116 -7.20 -6.43 20.77
CA LEU A 116 -8.62 -6.12 20.77
C LEU A 116 -9.25 -6.30 22.16
N LYS A 117 -8.94 -7.40 22.87
CA LYS A 117 -9.52 -7.71 24.19
C LYS A 117 -9.16 -6.66 25.24
N TYR A 118 -7.97 -6.09 25.16
CA TYR A 118 -7.49 -5.06 26.09
C TYR A 118 -7.65 -3.64 25.55
N GLU A 119 -8.43 -3.46 24.47
CA GLU A 119 -8.78 -2.15 23.91
C GLU A 119 -7.55 -1.29 23.59
N LYS A 120 -6.44 -1.92 23.20
CA LYS A 120 -5.15 -1.24 22.94
C LYS A 120 -5.11 -0.62 21.54
N GLY A 121 -5.53 -1.40 20.54
CA GLY A 121 -5.59 -0.95 19.14
C GLY A 121 -4.22 -0.71 18.50
N HIS A 122 -3.13 -1.29 19.02
CA HIS A 122 -1.80 -1.20 18.43
C HIS A 122 -1.70 -1.96 17.10
N CYS A 123 -2.40 -3.08 16.98
CA CYS A 123 -2.44 -3.86 15.75
C CYS A 123 -3.47 -3.34 14.74
N LEU A 124 -4.31 -2.39 15.16
CA LEU A 124 -5.38 -1.82 14.35
C LEU A 124 -5.03 -0.43 13.81
N ASN A 125 -4.35 0.38 14.62
CA ASN A 125 -4.06 1.78 14.31
C ASN A 125 -2.62 1.97 13.86
N ASN A 126 -2.45 2.66 12.73
CA ASN A 126 -1.15 3.16 12.30
C ASN A 126 -0.82 4.51 12.98
N LEU A 127 0.36 5.05 12.71
CA LEU A 127 0.82 6.34 13.24
C LEU A 127 0.08 7.56 12.63
N GLY A 128 -0.88 7.35 11.74
CA GLY A 128 -1.64 8.39 11.08
C GLY A 128 -2.80 8.96 11.92
N SER A 129 -3.53 9.88 11.30
CA SER A 129 -4.60 10.65 11.95
C SER A 129 -5.91 9.87 12.10
N GLN A 130 -6.19 8.91 11.22
CA GLN A 130 -7.39 8.09 11.30
C GLN A 130 -7.16 6.94 12.27
N LYS A 131 -7.89 6.93 13.39
CA LYS A 131 -7.81 5.89 14.42
C LYS A 131 -9.16 5.26 14.66
N PHE A 132 -9.16 3.95 14.79
CA PHE A 132 -10.25 3.18 15.34
C PHE A 132 -10.19 3.26 16.87
N GLU A 133 -11.14 3.98 17.45
CA GLU A 133 -11.26 4.11 18.91
C GLU A 133 -11.94 2.87 19.48
N LEU A 134 -11.15 2.05 20.17
CA LEU A 134 -11.63 0.87 20.89
C LEU A 134 -11.95 1.30 22.31
N ASN A 135 -13.24 1.41 22.61
CA ASN A 135 -13.77 1.64 23.95
C ASN A 135 -14.97 0.71 24.14
N ARG A 136 -15.33 0.40 25.37
CA ARG A 136 -16.52 -0.40 25.68
C ARG A 136 -17.80 0.08 24.97
N THR A 137 -17.97 1.40 24.82
CA THR A 137 -19.12 1.99 24.10
C THR A 137 -19.09 1.72 22.60
N THR A 138 -17.93 1.80 21.95
CA THR A 138 -17.79 1.57 20.51
C THR A 138 -17.91 0.09 20.17
N LEU A 139 -17.37 -0.80 21.01
CA LEU A 139 -17.50 -2.25 20.84
C LEU A 139 -18.95 -2.73 20.94
N LEU A 140 -19.74 -2.16 21.86
CA LEU A 140 -21.16 -2.50 22.04
C LEU A 140 -22.06 -1.82 20.99
N SER A 141 -21.67 -0.65 20.48
CA SER A 141 -22.48 0.09 19.51
C SER A 141 -22.59 -0.64 18.17
N SER A 142 -23.81 -0.89 17.69
CA SER A 142 -24.05 -1.46 16.36
C SER A 142 -23.64 -0.53 15.22
N LYS A 143 -23.57 0.79 15.48
CA LYS A 143 -23.26 1.83 14.47
C LYS A 143 -21.77 2.14 14.35
N ALA A 144 -20.97 1.78 15.36
CA ALA A 144 -19.55 2.05 15.33
C ALA A 144 -18.85 1.17 14.28
N ALA A 145 -18.08 1.80 13.41
CA ALA A 145 -17.26 1.11 12.40
C ALA A 145 -15.93 0.68 13.03
N VAL A 146 -15.98 -0.25 13.99
CA VAL A 146 -14.81 -0.86 14.64
C VAL A 146 -14.92 -2.38 14.56
N PRO A 147 -13.79 -3.11 14.48
CA PRO A 147 -13.81 -4.56 14.54
C PRO A 147 -14.28 -5.02 15.92
N LYS A 148 -15.04 -6.12 15.96
CA LYS A 148 -15.73 -6.57 17.18
C LYS A 148 -15.31 -7.94 17.67
N ALA A 149 -14.64 -8.72 16.81
CA ALA A 149 -14.08 -10.01 17.17
C ALA A 149 -12.86 -10.30 16.30
N VAL A 150 -12.07 -11.28 16.74
CA VAL A 150 -10.95 -11.85 16.00
C VAL A 150 -11.18 -13.36 15.93
N LYS A 151 -10.96 -13.94 14.75
CA LYS A 151 -11.01 -15.38 14.54
C LYS A 151 -9.94 -15.83 13.56
N ARG A 152 -9.61 -17.12 13.63
CA ARG A 152 -8.74 -17.80 12.67
C ARG A 152 -9.48 -18.03 11.36
N VAL A 153 -8.75 -18.10 10.25
CA VAL A 153 -9.32 -18.39 8.92
C VAL A 153 -10.19 -19.66 8.90
N HIS A 154 -9.75 -20.73 9.57
CA HIS A 154 -10.52 -21.99 9.64
C HIS A 154 -11.81 -21.92 10.49
N GLU A 155 -11.98 -20.89 11.30
CA GLU A 155 -13.21 -20.66 12.08
C GLU A 155 -14.21 -19.78 11.31
N ILE A 156 -13.74 -19.11 10.26
CA ILE A 156 -14.51 -18.19 9.42
C ILE A 156 -15.00 -18.90 8.16
N PHE A 157 -14.19 -19.77 7.58
CA PHE A 157 -14.50 -20.49 6.35
C PHE A 157 -14.57 -22.00 6.61
N GLU A 158 -15.56 -22.67 6.04
CA GLU A 158 -15.71 -24.13 6.18
C GLU A 158 -14.57 -24.89 5.48
N ASN A 159 -14.23 -24.48 4.26
CA ASN A 159 -13.19 -25.10 3.44
C ASN A 159 -12.17 -24.04 2.98
N PRO A 160 -11.38 -23.47 3.90
CA PRO A 160 -10.43 -22.42 3.54
C PRO A 160 -9.36 -22.96 2.60
N THR A 161 -8.99 -22.13 1.63
CA THR A 161 -7.94 -22.44 0.67
C THR A 161 -6.93 -21.29 0.68
N PHE A 162 -5.68 -21.58 0.37
CA PHE A 162 -4.64 -20.57 0.30
C PHE A 162 -3.93 -20.68 -1.03
N MET A 163 -4.00 -19.61 -1.84
CA MET A 163 -3.31 -19.49 -3.13
C MET A 163 -3.53 -20.65 -4.12
N ARG A 164 -4.71 -21.30 -4.10
CA ARG A 164 -5.03 -22.41 -5.02
C ARG A 164 -5.29 -21.91 -6.43
N GLU A 165 -6.26 -21.01 -6.56
CA GLU A 165 -6.60 -20.28 -7.77
C GLU A 165 -6.71 -18.82 -7.36
N VAL A 166 -5.89 -17.95 -7.97
CA VAL A 166 -5.86 -16.54 -7.63
C VAL A 166 -6.11 -15.75 -8.88
N SER A 167 -7.19 -14.98 -8.89
CA SER A 167 -7.51 -14.00 -9.89
C SER A 167 -7.52 -12.61 -9.26
N GLY A 168 -7.09 -11.62 -10.04
CA GLY A 168 -7.08 -10.23 -9.62
C GLY A 168 -8.46 -9.68 -9.23
N GLY A 169 -9.54 -10.32 -9.71
CA GLY A 169 -10.93 -9.95 -9.43
C GLY A 169 -11.53 -10.58 -8.17
N ASP A 170 -10.81 -11.46 -7.47
CA ASP A 170 -11.35 -12.23 -6.34
C ASP A 170 -11.48 -11.39 -5.07
N VAL A 171 -10.87 -10.21 -5.05
CA VAL A 171 -10.84 -9.36 -3.87
C VAL A 171 -11.73 -8.14 -4.00
N LYS A 172 -12.52 -7.89 -2.97
CA LYS A 172 -13.31 -6.68 -2.78
C LYS A 172 -12.72 -5.86 -1.66
N GLN A 173 -12.34 -4.63 -1.99
CA GLN A 173 -11.75 -3.69 -1.05
C GLN A 173 -12.71 -3.40 0.11
N GLY A 174 -12.15 -3.32 1.32
CA GLY A 174 -12.84 -2.86 2.51
C GLY A 174 -12.88 -1.33 2.63
N CYS A 175 -13.12 -0.83 3.83
CA CYS A 175 -13.23 0.61 4.10
C CYS A 175 -11.90 1.30 4.48
N LEU A 176 -10.75 0.63 4.30
CA LEU A 176 -9.46 1.07 4.83
C LEU A 176 -8.72 2.10 3.94
N GLY A 177 -9.21 2.37 2.73
CA GLY A 177 -8.55 3.30 1.80
C GLY A 177 -7.19 2.80 1.27
N ASP A 178 -6.96 1.50 1.38
CA ASP A 178 -5.78 0.73 1.01
C ASP A 178 -5.78 0.31 -0.47
N CYS A 179 -6.42 1.08 -1.36
CA CYS A 179 -6.59 0.70 -2.76
C CYS A 179 -5.25 0.55 -3.50
N TRP A 180 -4.24 1.31 -3.06
CA TRP A 180 -2.89 1.30 -3.62
C TRP A 180 -2.18 -0.04 -3.41
N ILE A 181 -2.29 -0.65 -2.21
CA ILE A 181 -1.69 -1.97 -1.95
C ILE A 181 -2.50 -3.09 -2.60
N MET A 182 -3.83 -2.96 -2.57
CA MET A 182 -4.74 -3.90 -3.21
C MET A 182 -4.49 -3.98 -4.72
N ALA A 183 -4.35 -2.85 -5.40
CA ALA A 183 -4.02 -2.81 -6.82
C ALA A 183 -2.68 -3.49 -7.12
N GLY A 184 -1.66 -3.31 -6.27
CA GLY A 184 -0.36 -3.97 -6.40
C GLY A 184 -0.46 -5.49 -6.27
N LEU A 185 -1.19 -5.99 -5.26
CA LEU A 185 -1.41 -7.43 -5.07
C LEU A 185 -2.23 -8.04 -6.22
N THR A 186 -3.28 -7.34 -6.68
CA THR A 186 -4.08 -7.74 -7.84
C THR A 186 -3.25 -7.78 -9.12
N ALA A 187 -2.35 -6.81 -9.34
CA ALA A 187 -1.44 -6.85 -10.49
C ALA A 187 -0.48 -8.05 -10.41
N LEU A 188 0.06 -8.32 -9.21
CA LEU A 188 0.97 -9.43 -8.98
C LEU A 188 0.29 -10.80 -9.10
N ALA A 189 -0.99 -10.91 -8.77
CA ALA A 189 -1.79 -12.12 -8.98
C ALA A 189 -1.86 -12.54 -10.46
N ASN A 190 -1.77 -11.58 -11.39
CA ASN A 190 -1.74 -11.85 -12.83
C ASN A 190 -0.36 -12.30 -13.33
N VAL A 191 0.69 -12.24 -12.49
CA VAL A 191 2.02 -12.72 -12.82
C VAL A 191 2.16 -14.17 -12.35
N PRO A 192 2.42 -15.15 -13.25
CA PRO A 192 2.63 -16.53 -12.84
C PRO A 192 3.75 -16.64 -11.81
N GLY A 193 3.46 -17.21 -10.64
CA GLY A 193 4.43 -17.33 -9.55
C GLY A 193 4.68 -16.03 -8.77
N GLY A 194 3.99 -14.93 -9.09
CA GLY A 194 4.22 -13.61 -8.48
C GLY A 194 3.93 -13.62 -6.98
N LEU A 195 2.77 -14.13 -6.56
CA LEU A 195 2.39 -14.24 -5.15
C LEU A 195 3.26 -15.24 -4.40
N GLN A 196 3.68 -16.33 -5.05
CA GLN A 196 4.56 -17.36 -4.48
C GLN A 196 5.98 -16.83 -4.23
N ARG A 197 6.42 -15.81 -4.95
CA ARG A 197 7.68 -15.10 -4.65
C ARG A 197 7.60 -14.26 -3.38
N ILE A 198 6.41 -13.77 -3.02
CA ILE A 198 6.21 -13.01 -1.77
C ILE A 198 5.97 -13.96 -0.61
N CYS A 199 5.03 -14.91 -0.73
CA CYS A 199 4.75 -15.90 0.32
C CYS A 199 5.64 -17.13 0.13
N VAL A 200 6.75 -17.17 0.87
CA VAL A 200 7.84 -18.13 0.62
C VAL A 200 7.74 -19.42 1.42
N ALA A 201 6.94 -19.42 2.50
CA ALA A 201 6.70 -20.55 3.38
C ALA A 201 5.37 -20.37 4.11
N HIS A 202 4.58 -21.43 4.25
CA HIS A 202 3.34 -21.40 5.03
C HIS A 202 2.89 -22.81 5.44
N ASP A 203 2.11 -22.91 6.50
CA ASP A 203 1.37 -24.12 6.90
C ASP A 203 -0.02 -23.68 7.40
N THR A 204 -1.06 -23.97 6.60
CA THR A 204 -2.44 -23.55 6.87
C THR A 204 -3.06 -24.27 8.07
N LYS A 205 -2.56 -25.46 8.44
CA LYS A 205 -3.03 -26.20 9.62
C LYS A 205 -2.48 -25.59 10.90
N ILE A 206 -1.23 -25.16 10.88
CA ILE A 206 -0.62 -24.42 11.99
C ILE A 206 -1.10 -22.96 12.01
N GLY A 207 -1.47 -22.39 10.86
CA GLY A 207 -1.88 -21.00 10.75
C GLY A 207 -0.67 -20.04 10.75
N ILE A 208 0.40 -20.40 10.04
CA ILE A 208 1.64 -19.61 9.94
C ILE A 208 1.98 -19.30 8.49
N TYR A 209 2.38 -18.06 8.22
CA TYR A 209 2.65 -17.55 6.88
C TYR A 209 3.88 -16.63 6.90
N GLY A 210 4.87 -16.94 6.07
CA GLY A 210 6.11 -16.18 5.92
C GLY A 210 6.14 -15.43 4.59
N PHE A 211 6.24 -14.11 4.67
CA PHE A 211 6.28 -13.20 3.53
C PHE A 211 7.64 -12.51 3.44
N VAL A 212 8.08 -12.20 2.21
CA VAL A 212 9.30 -11.44 1.93
C VAL A 212 8.92 -10.15 1.22
N PHE A 213 9.41 -9.03 1.73
CA PHE A 213 9.17 -7.68 1.21
C PHE A 213 10.49 -6.97 0.95
N TYR A 214 10.50 -6.08 -0.03
CA TYR A 214 11.62 -5.17 -0.25
C TYR A 214 11.29 -3.82 0.38
N ARG A 215 12.09 -3.38 1.35
CA ARG A 215 11.87 -2.14 2.10
C ARG A 215 13.20 -1.46 2.36
N ASP A 216 13.25 -0.14 2.16
CA ASP A 216 14.39 0.71 2.53
C ASP A 216 15.77 0.24 1.98
N GLY A 217 15.76 -0.44 0.82
CA GLY A 217 16.98 -0.93 0.15
C GLY A 217 17.37 -2.38 0.48
N GLU A 218 16.60 -3.07 1.33
CA GLU A 218 16.88 -4.43 1.77
C GLU A 218 15.66 -5.36 1.62
N TRP A 219 15.95 -6.65 1.49
CA TRP A 219 14.93 -7.69 1.56
C TRP A 219 14.72 -8.10 3.02
N ILE A 220 13.50 -7.92 3.50
CA ILE A 220 13.07 -8.29 4.85
C ILE A 220 12.00 -9.37 4.77
N TYR A 221 11.86 -10.18 5.81
CA TYR A 221 10.73 -11.09 5.95
C TYR A 221 9.86 -10.75 7.15
N SER A 222 8.60 -11.15 7.06
CA SER A 222 7.62 -11.05 8.14
C SER A 222 6.88 -12.38 8.25
N ILE A 223 6.70 -12.87 9.48
CA ILE A 223 6.01 -14.12 9.76
C ILE A 223 4.77 -13.77 10.59
N ILE A 224 3.60 -14.03 10.03
CA ILE A 224 2.31 -13.71 10.65
C ILE A 224 1.48 -14.97 10.87
N ASP A 225 0.44 -14.83 11.68
CA ASP A 225 -0.59 -15.85 11.86
C ASP A 225 -1.85 -15.58 10.99
N ASP A 226 -2.84 -16.48 11.04
CA ASP A 226 -4.09 -16.41 10.26
C ASP A 226 -5.29 -15.78 11.00
N LYS A 227 -5.05 -14.90 11.97
CA LYS A 227 -6.15 -14.17 12.62
C LYS A 227 -6.64 -13.01 11.77
N LEU A 228 -7.96 -12.85 11.71
CA LEU A 228 -8.63 -11.77 10.99
C LEU A 228 -9.70 -11.12 11.87
N TYR A 229 -9.90 -9.83 11.67
CA TYR A 229 -10.95 -9.05 12.32
C TYR A 229 -12.33 -9.29 11.68
N LEU A 230 -13.35 -9.37 12.53
CA LEU A 230 -14.75 -9.56 12.17
C LEU A 230 -15.60 -8.34 12.48
N LYS A 231 -16.67 -8.15 11.70
CA LYS A 231 -17.67 -7.09 11.88
C LYS A 231 -18.57 -7.33 13.09
N SER A 232 -18.89 -8.60 13.34
CA SER A 232 -19.83 -9.00 14.39
C SER A 232 -19.07 -9.48 15.62
N PRO A 233 -19.58 -9.23 16.84
CA PRO A 233 -18.95 -9.69 18.05
C PRO A 233 -19.03 -11.22 18.22
N LEU A 234 -18.38 -11.76 19.25
CA LEU A 234 -18.54 -13.16 19.65
C LEU A 234 -19.94 -13.39 20.21
N TRP A 235 -20.45 -14.63 20.11
CA TRP A 235 -21.76 -15.02 20.67
C TRP A 235 -21.86 -14.70 22.17
N ASP A 236 -20.78 -14.89 22.90
CA ASP A 236 -20.70 -14.62 24.34
C ASP A 236 -20.74 -13.13 24.69
N SER A 237 -20.50 -12.25 23.70
CA SER A 237 -20.55 -10.81 23.89
C SER A 237 -21.98 -10.27 23.72
N PRO A 238 -22.40 -9.30 24.55
CA PRO A 238 -23.71 -8.66 24.39
C PRO A 238 -23.87 -8.06 23.00
N SER A 239 -24.94 -8.41 22.29
CA SER A 239 -25.22 -7.87 20.96
C SER A 239 -26.71 -7.95 20.62
N MET A 240 -27.23 -6.93 19.94
CA MET A 240 -28.65 -6.93 19.52
C MET A 240 -28.98 -8.12 18.60
N GLN A 241 -28.03 -8.57 17.79
CA GLN A 241 -28.19 -9.73 16.92
C GLN A 241 -28.47 -11.00 17.74
N ARG A 242 -27.78 -11.18 18.87
CA ARG A 242 -28.02 -12.30 19.79
C ARG A 242 -29.39 -12.15 20.45
N ASP A 243 -29.72 -10.97 20.95
CA ASP A 243 -31.00 -10.74 21.65
C ASP A 243 -32.20 -11.03 20.73
N LEU A 244 -32.12 -10.61 19.46
CA LEU A 244 -33.13 -10.91 18.44
C LEU A 244 -33.24 -12.41 18.12
N LEU A 245 -32.11 -13.12 18.01
CA LEU A 245 -32.12 -14.57 17.77
C LEU A 245 -32.69 -15.34 18.96
N GLN A 246 -32.41 -14.91 20.19
CA GLN A 246 -32.96 -15.53 21.40
C GLN A 246 -34.48 -15.37 21.54
N GLN A 247 -35.08 -14.37 20.89
CA GLN A 247 -36.54 -14.23 20.82
C GLN A 247 -37.20 -15.23 19.86
N ILE A 248 -36.41 -15.86 18.99
CA ILE A 248 -36.89 -16.88 18.06
C ILE A 248 -36.73 -18.24 18.76
N ASP A 249 -37.82 -19.00 18.84
CA ASP A 249 -37.85 -20.34 19.43
C ASP A 249 -37.14 -21.36 18.53
N ARG A 250 -35.80 -21.34 18.58
CA ARG A 250 -34.90 -22.29 17.92
C ARG A 250 -33.93 -22.84 18.95
N GLU A 251 -33.74 -24.15 18.93
CA GLU A 251 -32.86 -24.86 19.89
C GLU A 251 -31.37 -24.47 19.73
N ASP A 252 -30.98 -24.02 18.53
CA ASP A 252 -29.57 -23.88 18.11
C ASP A 252 -29.15 -22.43 17.76
N ASN A 253 -29.60 -21.46 18.56
CA ASN A 253 -29.39 -20.02 18.32
C ASN A 253 -27.92 -19.62 18.13
N GLU A 254 -27.00 -20.28 18.84
CA GLU A 254 -25.56 -20.02 18.70
C GLU A 254 -25.02 -20.45 17.33
N ASN A 255 -25.38 -21.67 16.88
CA ASN A 255 -24.95 -22.18 15.58
C ASN A 255 -25.50 -21.30 14.45
N VAL A 256 -26.76 -20.87 14.57
CA VAL A 256 -27.38 -19.92 13.64
C VAL A 256 -26.64 -18.59 13.64
N TYR A 257 -26.29 -18.05 14.81
CA TYR A 257 -25.52 -16.81 14.93
C TYR A 257 -24.16 -16.92 14.23
N ARG A 258 -23.40 -17.98 14.54
CA ARG A 258 -22.07 -18.22 13.97
C ARG A 258 -22.17 -18.29 12.45
N LYS A 259 -23.10 -19.08 11.92
CA LYS A 259 -23.32 -19.26 10.48
C LYS A 259 -23.79 -17.98 9.76
N THR A 260 -24.48 -17.11 10.46
CA THR A 260 -25.04 -15.88 9.87
C THR A 260 -24.06 -14.71 9.91
N TYR A 261 -23.35 -14.55 11.03
CA TYR A 261 -22.62 -13.33 11.35
C TYR A 261 -21.10 -13.48 11.44
N GLN A 262 -20.60 -14.72 11.55
CA GLN A 262 -19.17 -14.99 11.78
C GLN A 262 -18.52 -15.88 10.73
N THR A 263 -19.30 -16.49 9.83
CA THR A 263 -18.78 -17.30 8.74
C THR A 263 -18.89 -16.60 7.39
N GLY A 264 -17.92 -16.88 6.52
CA GLY A 264 -17.87 -16.39 5.15
C GLY A 264 -17.26 -15.00 5.01
N SER A 265 -17.05 -14.64 3.75
CA SER A 265 -16.38 -13.40 3.33
C SER A 265 -17.00 -12.13 3.94
N LYS A 266 -18.33 -12.06 4.00
CA LYS A 266 -19.07 -10.90 4.52
C LYS A 266 -18.84 -10.62 6.01
N ALA A 267 -18.41 -11.62 6.77
CA ALA A 267 -18.14 -11.50 8.20
C ALA A 267 -16.86 -10.70 8.49
N LEU A 268 -15.92 -10.65 7.55
CA LEU A 268 -14.65 -9.93 7.67
C LEU A 268 -14.87 -8.42 7.77
N PHE A 269 -14.10 -7.76 8.64
CA PHE A 269 -14.22 -6.32 8.87
C PHE A 269 -13.62 -5.47 7.73
N PHE A 270 -12.47 -5.88 7.20
CA PHE A 270 -11.74 -5.16 6.16
C PHE A 270 -12.10 -5.65 4.75
N ALA A 271 -11.13 -6.14 4.00
CA ALA A 271 -11.33 -6.70 2.67
C ALA A 271 -12.05 -8.06 2.76
N GLN A 272 -12.74 -8.39 1.68
CA GLN A 272 -13.56 -9.60 1.60
C GLN A 272 -13.43 -10.21 0.19
N CYS A 273 -13.60 -11.53 0.06
CA CYS A 273 -13.70 -12.19 -1.24
C CYS A 273 -14.97 -11.76 -2.00
N ARG A 274 -14.91 -11.75 -3.32
CA ARG A 274 -16.05 -11.41 -4.19
C ARG A 274 -17.12 -12.51 -4.25
N ASP A 275 -16.75 -13.74 -3.92
CA ASP A 275 -17.59 -14.94 -3.99
C ASP A 275 -18.50 -15.15 -2.77
#